data_AF-A0A941QJV5-F1
#
_entry.id   AF-A0A941QJV5-F1
#
_cell.length_a   1.000
_cell.length_b   1.000
_cell.length_c   1.000
_cell.angle_alpha   90.00
_cell.angle_beta   90.00
_cell.angle_gamma   90.00
#
_symmetry.space_group_name_H-M   'P 1'
#
loop_
_entity.id
_entity.type
_entity.pdbx_description
1 polymer ?
#
loop_
_entity_poly.entity_id
_entity_poly.type
_entity_poly.pdbx_seq_one_letter_code
_entity_poly.pdbx_strand_id
1 'polypeptide(L)'
;MTYNVTILSGDIVAGKGTNASDLDDCFDGLSQAAALIRSWQSTPVAFTRLGDTSWQLALSPARPGLREALALRAGLRQKGRQFDTAIAMVSGNGHLPTDGDLSRAEGLVFLTSLGILDSLKGARFGHGDGSELAAVARLVDHVSARWTAAQAKAVLPMMAPDAPTHSTVADSLGITRQAVRQALMGAGYPALSEALLEVEGAPQPQRIGAVA
;
A
#
# COMPACT_ATOMS: atom_id res chain seq x y z
N MET A 1 -7.96 -20.60 -12.17
CA MET A 1 -9.17 -19.73 -12.17
C MET A 1 -8.72 -18.29 -12.32
N THR A 2 -9.41 -17.53 -13.17
CA THR A 2 -9.18 -16.09 -13.35
C THR A 2 -10.03 -15.34 -12.36
N TYR A 3 -9.41 -14.46 -11.58
CA TYR A 3 -10.07 -13.63 -10.59
C TYR A 3 -10.02 -12.17 -11.03
N ASN A 4 -11.03 -11.38 -10.66
CA ASN A 4 -10.91 -9.93 -10.71
C ASN A 4 -10.15 -9.50 -9.45
N VAL A 5 -8.91 -9.04 -9.64
CA VAL A 5 -7.94 -8.77 -8.58
C VAL A 5 -7.42 -7.35 -8.69
N THR A 6 -6.91 -6.82 -7.58
CA THR A 6 -6.09 -5.60 -7.58
C THR A 6 -4.65 -5.96 -7.29
N ILE A 7 -3.76 -5.52 -8.16
CA ILE A 7 -2.33 -5.69 -8.02
C ILE A 7 -1.70 -4.37 -7.58
N LEU A 8 -0.95 -4.45 -6.49
CA LEU A 8 -0.02 -3.43 -6.06
C LEU A 8 1.38 -3.91 -6.47
N SER A 9 2.01 -3.23 -7.42
CA SER A 9 3.42 -3.43 -7.75
C SER A 9 4.23 -2.29 -7.18
N GLY A 10 5.33 -2.59 -6.53
CA GLY A 10 6.18 -1.55 -5.99
C GLY A 10 7.66 -1.85 -6.05
N ASP A 11 8.41 -0.78 -5.86
CA ASP A 11 9.87 -0.79 -5.84
C ASP A 11 10.36 0.08 -4.69
N ILE A 12 11.33 -0.42 -3.93
CA ILE A 12 11.96 0.36 -2.87
C ILE A 12 12.76 1.48 -3.52
N VAL A 13 12.56 2.70 -3.03
CA VAL A 13 13.28 3.88 -3.53
C VAL A 13 14.64 3.92 -2.85
N ALA A 14 15.59 3.19 -3.42
CA ALA A 14 16.96 3.15 -2.93
C ALA A 14 17.65 4.50 -3.16
N GLY A 15 18.23 5.04 -2.08
CA GLY A 15 19.03 6.26 -2.12
C GLY A 15 20.51 5.93 -2.33
N LYS A 16 21.31 6.98 -2.58
CA LYS A 16 22.77 6.85 -2.55
C LYS A 16 23.20 6.42 -1.15
N GLY A 17 23.69 5.19 -1.00
CA GLY A 17 24.13 4.62 0.27
C GLY A 17 23.19 3.58 0.89
N THR A 18 22.06 3.24 0.25
CA THR A 18 21.23 2.10 0.67
C THR A 18 22.07 0.81 0.60
N ASN A 19 22.24 0.16 1.75
CA ASN A 19 22.97 -1.10 1.89
C ASN A 19 22.02 -2.30 2.06
N ALA A 20 22.57 -3.52 2.17
CA ALA A 20 21.75 -4.72 2.32
C ALA A 20 20.88 -4.71 3.59
N SER A 21 21.40 -4.24 4.73
CA SER A 21 20.63 -4.12 5.97
C SER A 21 19.47 -3.12 5.85
N ASP A 22 19.66 -2.04 5.10
CA ASP A 22 18.59 -1.07 4.83
C ASP A 22 17.46 -1.71 4.02
N LEU A 23 17.80 -2.56 3.04
CA LEU A 23 16.82 -3.29 2.24
C LEU A 23 16.09 -4.33 3.10
N ASP A 24 16.81 -5.05 3.97
CA ASP A 24 16.20 -6.00 4.89
C ASP A 24 15.21 -5.32 5.83
N ASP A 25 15.55 -4.14 6.36
CA ASP A 25 14.62 -3.32 7.16
C ASP A 25 13.39 -2.89 6.36
N CYS A 26 13.56 -2.49 5.09
CA CYS A 26 12.45 -2.14 4.22
C CYS A 26 11.51 -3.33 4.00
N PHE A 27 12.05 -4.51 3.70
CA PHE A 27 11.25 -5.71 3.47
C PHE A 27 10.59 -6.24 4.74
N ASP A 28 11.24 -6.12 5.89
CA ASP A 28 10.60 -6.41 7.18
C ASP A 28 9.41 -5.46 7.41
N GLY A 29 9.60 -4.17 7.14
CA GLY A 29 8.51 -3.18 7.19
C GLY A 29 7.33 -3.50 6.26
N LEU A 30 7.61 -3.86 5.00
CA LEU A 30 6.58 -4.27 4.03
C LEU A 30 5.89 -5.56 4.45
N SER A 31 6.65 -6.54 4.96
CA SER A 31 6.11 -7.82 5.41
C SER A 31 5.19 -7.67 6.62
N GLN A 32 5.55 -6.80 7.57
CA GLN A 32 4.69 -6.44 8.70
C GLN A 32 3.39 -5.78 8.25
N ALA A 33 3.47 -4.83 7.31
CA ALA A 33 2.27 -4.21 6.75
C ALA A 33 1.41 -5.21 5.97
N ALA A 34 2.02 -6.10 5.18
CA ALA A 34 1.29 -7.15 4.45
C ALA A 34 0.63 -8.16 5.41
N ALA A 35 1.28 -8.53 6.51
CA ALA A 35 0.69 -9.38 7.55
C ALA A 35 -0.48 -8.70 8.24
N LEU A 36 -0.35 -7.41 8.54
CA LEU A 36 -1.44 -6.61 9.08
C LEU A 36 -2.62 -6.53 8.08
N ILE A 37 -2.35 -6.26 6.79
CA ILE A 37 -3.35 -6.29 5.73
C ILE A 37 -4.07 -7.63 5.69
N ARG A 38 -3.34 -8.75 5.71
CA ARG A 38 -3.91 -10.11 5.75
C ARG A 38 -4.85 -10.30 6.94
N SER A 39 -4.52 -9.74 8.10
CA SER A 39 -5.28 -9.95 9.35
C SER A 39 -6.70 -9.37 9.32
N TRP A 40 -6.96 -8.34 8.51
CA TRP A 40 -8.29 -7.74 8.37
C TRP A 40 -9.02 -8.14 7.07
N GLN A 41 -8.48 -9.09 6.31
CA GLN A 41 -9.08 -9.58 5.08
C GLN A 41 -9.79 -10.89 5.35
N SER A 42 -11.01 -11.05 4.83
CA SER A 42 -11.70 -12.35 4.82
C SER A 42 -11.18 -13.28 3.72
N THR A 43 -10.25 -12.81 2.90
CA THR A 43 -9.69 -13.50 1.73
C THR A 43 -8.15 -13.48 1.76
N PRO A 44 -7.50 -14.49 1.15
CA PRO A 44 -6.04 -14.52 1.10
C PRO A 44 -5.47 -13.29 0.38
N VAL A 45 -4.46 -12.67 0.99
CA VAL A 45 -3.62 -11.63 0.37
C VAL A 45 -2.25 -12.22 0.11
N ALA A 46 -1.83 -12.22 -1.15
CA ALA A 46 -0.50 -12.68 -1.55
C ALA A 46 0.48 -11.50 -1.53
N PHE A 47 1.68 -11.70 -0.99
CA PHE A 47 2.77 -10.73 -1.00
C PHE A 47 4.06 -11.46 -1.33
N THR A 48 4.80 -10.96 -2.31
CA THR A 48 6.01 -11.62 -2.83
C THR A 48 7.07 -10.57 -3.15
N ARG A 49 8.29 -10.80 -2.66
CA ARG A 49 9.49 -10.10 -3.13
C ARG A 49 9.92 -10.72 -4.45
N LEU A 50 10.06 -9.91 -5.49
CA LEU A 50 10.37 -10.37 -6.85
C LEU A 50 11.81 -10.09 -7.28
N GLY A 51 12.55 -9.30 -6.50
CA GLY A 51 13.94 -8.97 -6.76
C GLY A 51 14.57 -8.23 -5.58
N ASP A 52 15.63 -7.48 -5.85
CA ASP A 52 16.39 -6.81 -4.80
C ASP A 52 15.60 -5.69 -4.13
N THR A 53 14.82 -4.93 -4.90
CA THR A 53 14.02 -3.80 -4.43
C THR A 53 12.53 -3.95 -4.72
N SER A 54 12.17 -4.85 -5.65
CA SER A 54 10.81 -4.96 -6.18
C SER A 54 9.96 -5.98 -5.44
N TRP A 55 8.66 -5.68 -5.36
CA TRP A 55 7.67 -6.50 -4.68
C TRP A 55 6.29 -6.37 -5.33
N GLN A 56 5.44 -7.35 -5.06
CA GLN A 56 4.02 -7.31 -5.43
C GLN A 56 3.13 -7.75 -4.27
N LEU A 57 1.93 -7.17 -4.24
CA LEU A 57 0.83 -7.59 -3.39
C LEU A 57 -0.43 -7.75 -4.24
N ALA A 58 -1.19 -8.83 -4.03
CA ALA A 58 -2.43 -9.10 -4.75
C ALA A 58 -3.62 -9.17 -3.79
N LEU A 59 -4.70 -8.47 -4.15
CA LEU A 59 -5.96 -8.42 -3.43
C LEU A 59 -7.06 -9.11 -4.25
N SER A 60 -7.84 -9.96 -3.60
CA SER A 60 -9.03 -10.59 -4.16
C SER A 60 -10.15 -10.55 -3.11
N PRO A 61 -11.35 -10.02 -3.38
CA PRO A 61 -11.75 -9.37 -4.63
C PRO A 61 -11.02 -8.04 -4.87
N ALA A 62 -11.06 -7.58 -6.12
CA ALA A 62 -10.55 -6.27 -6.52
C ALA A 62 -11.22 -5.13 -5.74
N ARG A 63 -10.43 -4.08 -5.49
CA ARG A 63 -10.78 -2.84 -4.80
C ARG A 63 -9.76 -1.74 -5.14
N PRO A 64 -9.96 -0.48 -4.76
CA PRO A 64 -9.03 0.60 -5.11
C PRO A 64 -7.59 0.44 -4.59
N GLY A 65 -7.36 -0.22 -3.45
CA GLY A 65 -6.00 -0.56 -2.98
C GLY A 65 -5.20 0.60 -2.34
N LEU A 66 -5.78 1.81 -2.23
CA LEU A 66 -5.10 2.97 -1.63
C LEU A 66 -4.80 2.77 -0.13
N ARG A 67 -5.70 2.12 0.60
CA ARG A 67 -5.52 1.79 2.03
C ARG A 67 -4.33 0.86 2.22
N GLU A 68 -4.23 -0.18 1.39
CA GLU A 68 -3.11 -1.11 1.39
C GLU A 68 -1.80 -0.43 0.98
N ALA A 69 -1.82 0.46 -0.01
CA ALA A 69 -0.64 1.25 -0.39
C ALA A 69 -0.14 2.15 0.76
N LEU A 70 -1.06 2.82 1.47
CA LEU A 70 -0.72 3.62 2.66
C LEU A 70 -0.18 2.75 3.80
N ALA A 71 -0.76 1.58 4.06
CA ALA A 71 -0.27 0.64 5.05
C ALA A 71 1.16 0.16 4.72
N LEU A 72 1.44 -0.18 3.47
CA LEU A 72 2.78 -0.60 3.02
C LEU A 72 3.81 0.52 3.19
N ARG A 73 3.46 1.75 2.78
CA ARG A 73 4.30 2.92 3.04
C ARG A 73 4.50 3.17 4.54
N ALA A 74 3.46 3.05 5.36
CA ALA A 74 3.57 3.22 6.81
C ALA A 74 4.49 2.16 7.43
N GLY A 75 4.34 0.90 7.03
CA GLY A 75 5.19 -0.22 7.46
C GLY A 75 6.66 -0.01 7.14
N LEU A 76 6.96 0.62 6.02
CA LEU A 76 8.32 0.92 5.59
C LEU A 76 8.85 2.20 6.28
N ARG A 77 8.05 3.27 6.37
CA ARG A 77 8.42 4.54 7.04
C ARG A 77 8.62 4.41 8.55
N GLN A 78 7.97 3.45 9.22
CA GLN A 78 8.19 3.23 10.65
C GLN A 78 9.60 2.73 10.97
N LYS A 79 10.29 2.13 9.99
CA LYS A 79 11.68 1.68 10.10
C LYS A 79 12.67 2.82 9.97
N GLY A 80 12.32 3.85 9.20
CA GLY A 80 13.15 5.03 9.02
C GLY A 80 12.51 6.02 8.06
N ARG A 81 12.71 7.32 8.30
CA ARG A 81 12.18 8.38 7.42
C ARG A 81 12.82 8.35 6.03
N GLN A 82 14.02 7.81 5.90
CA GLN A 82 14.71 7.68 4.62
C GLN A 82 14.12 6.59 3.72
N PHE A 83 13.40 5.63 4.30
CA PHE A 83 12.84 4.50 3.56
C PHE A 83 11.54 4.92 2.89
N ASP A 84 11.40 4.65 1.60
CA ASP A 84 10.18 4.85 0.83
C ASP A 84 10.02 3.80 -0.27
N THR A 85 8.82 3.71 -0.84
CA THR A 85 8.54 2.83 -1.97
C THR A 85 7.63 3.53 -2.98
N ALA A 86 7.86 3.29 -4.26
CA ALA A 86 6.91 3.60 -5.31
C ALA A 86 5.91 2.44 -5.43
N ILE A 87 4.63 2.74 -5.63
CA ILE A 87 3.52 1.80 -5.67
C ILE A 87 2.59 2.16 -6.82
N ALA A 88 2.34 1.20 -7.70
CA ALA A 88 1.32 1.25 -8.73
C ALA A 88 0.18 0.29 -8.40
N MET A 89 -1.05 0.79 -8.43
CA MET A 89 -2.28 0.04 -8.18
C MET A 89 -3.09 -0.10 -9.47
N VAL A 90 -3.58 -1.29 -9.77
CA VAL A 90 -4.49 -1.53 -10.90
C VAL A 90 -5.35 -2.76 -10.65
N SER A 91 -6.60 -2.69 -11.06
CA SER A 91 -7.54 -3.80 -11.00
C SER A 91 -7.75 -4.41 -12.38
N GLY A 92 -7.98 -5.71 -12.41
CA GLY A 92 -8.22 -6.42 -13.65
C GLY A 92 -8.26 -7.94 -13.47
N ASN A 93 -8.39 -8.64 -14.58
CA ASN A 93 -8.39 -10.09 -14.58
C ASN A 93 -6.95 -10.61 -14.44
N GLY A 94 -6.73 -11.50 -13.48
CA GLY A 94 -5.45 -12.15 -13.24
C GLY A 94 -5.62 -13.57 -12.71
N HIS A 95 -4.59 -14.39 -12.92
CA HIS A 95 -4.48 -15.72 -12.33
C HIS A 95 -3.52 -15.68 -11.14
N LEU A 96 -4.06 -15.95 -9.95
CA LEU A 96 -3.27 -16.08 -8.73
C LEU A 96 -2.86 -17.55 -8.52
N PRO A 97 -1.56 -17.83 -8.31
CA PRO A 97 -1.08 -19.17 -7.94
C PRO A 97 -1.69 -19.63 -6.62
N THR A 98 -1.96 -20.92 -6.49
CA THR A 98 -2.61 -21.51 -5.31
C THR A 98 -1.77 -21.42 -4.04
N ASP A 99 -0.45 -21.35 -4.18
CA ASP A 99 0.49 -21.19 -3.06
C ASP A 99 0.79 -19.72 -2.73
N GLY A 100 0.22 -18.77 -3.48
CA GLY A 100 0.36 -17.34 -3.23
C GLY A 100 1.69 -16.73 -3.66
N ASP A 101 2.56 -17.47 -4.37
CA ASP A 101 3.81 -16.95 -4.93
C ASP A 101 3.53 -16.18 -6.23
N LEU A 102 3.53 -14.84 -6.14
CA LEU A 102 3.19 -13.99 -7.28
C LEU A 102 4.25 -13.99 -8.40
N SER A 103 5.44 -14.58 -8.18
CA SER A 103 6.44 -14.72 -9.26
C SER A 103 5.95 -15.60 -10.42
N ARG A 104 4.92 -16.42 -10.17
CA ARG A 104 4.28 -17.31 -11.15
C ARG A 104 2.86 -16.86 -11.52
N ALA A 105 2.47 -15.65 -11.12
CA ALA A 105 1.16 -15.12 -11.47
C ALA A 105 1.11 -14.68 -12.93
N GLU A 106 -0.08 -14.75 -13.53
CA GLU A 106 -0.29 -14.43 -14.94
C GLU A 106 -1.44 -13.43 -15.12
N GLY A 107 -1.35 -12.63 -16.18
CA GLY A 107 -2.41 -11.72 -16.60
C GLY A 107 -1.92 -10.31 -16.88
N LEU A 108 -2.61 -9.63 -17.80
CA LEU A 108 -2.26 -8.25 -18.21
C LEU A 108 -2.29 -7.24 -17.05
N VAL A 109 -3.04 -7.53 -15.98
CA VAL A 109 -3.10 -6.67 -14.78
C VAL A 109 -1.72 -6.50 -14.12
N PHE A 110 -0.89 -7.55 -14.11
CA PHE A 110 0.48 -7.51 -13.57
C PHE A 110 1.44 -6.72 -14.45
N LEU A 111 1.32 -6.84 -15.78
CA LEU A 111 2.13 -6.05 -16.71
C LEU A 111 1.72 -4.57 -16.69
N THR A 112 0.41 -4.31 -16.55
CA THR A 112 -0.13 -2.95 -16.48
C THR A 112 0.32 -2.24 -15.21
N SER A 113 0.36 -2.93 -14.06
CA SER A 113 0.86 -2.34 -12.81
C SER A 113 2.33 -1.93 -12.92
N LEU A 114 3.17 -2.78 -13.53
CA LEU A 114 4.57 -2.48 -13.77
C LEU A 114 4.75 -1.30 -14.73
N GLY A 115 3.98 -1.25 -15.83
CA GLY A 115 4.03 -0.10 -16.75
C GLY A 115 3.61 1.23 -16.11
N ILE A 116 2.64 1.21 -15.19
CA ILE A 116 2.28 2.39 -14.39
C ILE A 116 3.43 2.77 -13.45
N LEU A 117 4.04 1.79 -12.78
CA LEU A 117 5.17 2.00 -11.87
C LEU A 117 6.34 2.70 -12.58
N ASP A 118 6.71 2.22 -13.76
CA ASP A 118 7.77 2.80 -14.60
C ASP A 118 7.46 4.23 -15.06
N SER A 119 6.17 4.58 -15.15
CA SER A 119 5.72 5.92 -15.56
C SER A 119 5.75 6.96 -14.43
N LEU A 120 6.03 6.55 -13.18
CA LEU A 120 6.06 7.45 -12.02
C LEU A 120 7.28 8.36 -12.04
N LYS A 121 7.16 9.50 -12.74
CA LYS A 121 8.18 10.56 -12.86
C LYS A 121 8.35 11.34 -11.55
N GLY A 122 8.95 10.72 -10.53
CA GLY A 122 9.28 11.35 -9.25
C GLY A 122 8.17 11.30 -8.20
N ALA A 123 6.92 11.03 -8.61
CA ALA A 123 5.88 10.61 -7.69
C ALA A 123 6.11 9.17 -7.22
N ARG A 124 5.33 8.73 -6.23
CA ARG A 124 5.44 7.40 -5.66
C ARG A 124 4.17 6.61 -5.76
N PHE A 125 2.98 7.20 -5.71
CA PHE A 125 1.75 6.43 -5.93
C PHE A 125 1.17 6.69 -7.33
N GLY A 126 0.79 5.62 -8.02
CA GLY A 126 0.05 5.64 -9.27
C GLY A 126 -1.15 4.70 -9.23
N HIS A 127 -2.21 5.06 -9.96
CA HIS A 127 -3.42 4.25 -10.03
C HIS A 127 -3.87 4.10 -11.49
N GLY A 128 -4.21 2.88 -11.89
CA GLY A 128 -4.63 2.54 -13.24
C GLY A 128 -6.11 2.80 -13.50
N ASP A 129 -6.99 2.48 -12.56
CA ASP A 129 -8.42 2.25 -12.89
C ASP A 129 -9.27 3.50 -13.21
N GLY A 130 -8.74 4.72 -13.13
CA GLY A 130 -9.50 5.93 -13.44
C GLY A 130 -8.74 7.21 -13.12
N SER A 131 -9.15 8.32 -13.74
CA SER A 131 -8.47 9.62 -13.58
C SER A 131 -8.63 10.19 -12.17
N GLU A 132 -9.78 9.91 -11.55
CA GLU A 132 -10.16 10.31 -10.21
C GLU A 132 -9.32 9.57 -9.17
N LEU A 133 -9.21 8.24 -9.30
CA LEU A 133 -8.36 7.43 -8.42
C LEU A 133 -6.88 7.77 -8.61
N ALA A 134 -6.45 8.06 -9.84
CA ALA A 134 -5.10 8.55 -10.10
C ALA A 134 -4.85 9.90 -9.41
N ALA A 135 -5.81 10.83 -9.46
CA ALA A 135 -5.71 12.11 -8.77
C ALA A 135 -5.67 11.96 -7.25
N VAL A 136 -6.53 11.12 -6.67
CA VAL A 136 -6.51 10.81 -5.24
C VAL A 136 -5.18 10.17 -4.84
N ALA A 137 -4.66 9.24 -5.63
CA ALA A 137 -3.35 8.64 -5.38
C ALA A 137 -2.23 9.69 -5.28
N ARG A 138 -2.26 10.74 -6.12
CA ARG A 138 -1.29 11.85 -6.03
C ARG A 138 -1.42 12.67 -4.75
N LEU A 139 -2.65 12.94 -4.30
CA LEU A 139 -2.89 13.67 -3.07
C LEU A 139 -2.46 12.86 -1.84
N VAL A 140 -2.84 11.59 -1.81
CA VAL A 140 -2.45 10.63 -0.76
C VAL A 140 -0.93 10.48 -0.71
N ASP A 141 -0.27 10.40 -1.87
CA ASP A 141 1.19 10.38 -1.97
C ASP A 141 1.79 11.63 -1.32
N HIS A 142 1.30 12.82 -1.67
CA HIS A 142 1.80 14.08 -1.12
C HIS A 142 1.66 14.17 0.40
N VAL A 143 0.51 13.77 0.95
CA VAL A 143 0.25 13.80 2.40
C VAL A 143 1.17 12.83 3.12
N SER A 144 1.31 11.60 2.62
CA SER A 144 2.08 10.54 3.28
C SER A 144 3.60 10.63 3.06
N ALA A 145 4.06 11.36 2.05
CA ALA A 145 5.50 11.51 1.73
C ALA A 145 6.33 12.12 2.88
N ARG A 146 5.70 12.87 3.80
CA ARG A 146 6.40 13.57 4.89
C ARG A 146 6.33 12.86 6.24
N TRP A 147 5.73 11.68 6.29
CA TRP A 147 5.59 10.95 7.55
C TRP A 147 6.95 10.70 8.21
N THR A 148 7.04 11.07 9.48
CA THR A 148 8.12 10.62 10.36
C THR A 148 7.92 9.18 10.77
N ALA A 149 8.95 8.53 11.30
CA ALA A 149 8.82 7.16 11.80
C ALA A 149 7.76 7.04 12.92
N ALA A 150 7.66 8.03 13.81
CA ALA A 150 6.64 8.04 14.87
C ALA A 150 5.22 8.19 14.31
N GLN A 151 5.04 9.02 13.27
CA GLN A 151 3.76 9.16 12.57
C GLN A 151 3.37 7.86 11.88
N ALA A 152 4.29 7.25 11.14
CA ALA A 152 4.06 5.99 10.44
C ALA A 152 3.71 4.85 11.41
N LYS A 153 4.40 4.74 12.56
CA LYS A 153 4.06 3.79 13.64
C LYS A 153 2.65 3.95 14.18
N ALA A 154 2.19 5.20 14.34
CA ALA A 154 0.84 5.48 14.80
C ALA A 154 -0.22 5.20 13.70
N VAL A 155 0.09 5.51 12.44
CA VAL A 155 -0.85 5.36 11.31
C VAL A 155 -1.05 3.90 10.93
N LEU A 156 0.00 3.09 10.88
CA LEU A 156 -0.04 1.70 10.40
C LEU A 156 -1.21 0.87 11.02
N PRO A 157 -1.35 0.75 12.36
CA PRO A 157 -2.45 -0.02 12.94
C PRO A 157 -3.83 0.59 12.65
N MET A 158 -3.90 1.91 12.47
CA MET A 158 -5.13 2.63 12.15
C MET A 158 -5.59 2.44 10.70
N MET A 159 -4.76 1.84 9.82
CA MET A 159 -5.18 1.52 8.46
C MET A 159 -6.18 0.37 8.38
N ALA A 160 -6.34 -0.42 9.45
CA ALA A 160 -7.35 -1.46 9.50
C ALA A 160 -8.75 -0.86 9.29
N PRO A 161 -9.64 -1.50 8.51
CA PRO A 161 -11.04 -1.08 8.39
C PRO A 161 -11.71 -0.93 9.77
N ASP A 162 -11.50 -1.93 10.64
CA ASP A 162 -11.88 -1.88 12.05
C ASP A 162 -10.69 -1.38 12.89
N ALA A 163 -10.41 -0.08 12.76
CA ALA A 163 -9.26 0.54 13.41
C ALA A 163 -9.30 0.39 14.95
N PRO A 164 -8.17 0.04 15.60
CA PRO A 164 -8.10 -0.03 17.06
C PRO A 164 -8.27 1.35 17.70
N THR A 165 -8.54 1.37 19.00
CA THR A 165 -8.62 2.63 19.74
C THR A 165 -7.23 3.27 19.89
N HIS A 166 -7.18 4.60 20.03
CA HIS A 166 -5.90 5.29 20.30
C HIS A 166 -5.23 4.83 21.60
N SER A 167 -6.00 4.34 22.59
CA SER A 167 -5.44 3.78 23.82
C SER A 167 -4.74 2.45 23.53
N THR A 168 -5.38 1.55 22.77
CA THR A 168 -4.79 0.28 22.35
C THR A 168 -3.48 0.49 21.57
N VAL A 169 -3.47 1.47 20.66
CA VAL A 169 -2.25 1.83 19.92
C VAL A 169 -1.18 2.39 20.86
N ALA A 170 -1.56 3.27 21.78
CA ALA A 170 -0.65 3.87 22.75
C ALA A 170 0.04 2.80 23.63
N ASP A 171 -0.74 1.85 24.14
CA ASP A 171 -0.26 0.73 24.95
C ASP A 171 0.72 -0.14 24.16
N SER A 172 0.39 -0.48 22.90
CA SER A 172 1.26 -1.28 22.03
C SER A 172 2.60 -0.59 21.68
N LEU A 173 2.59 0.74 21.63
CA LEU A 173 3.76 1.55 21.26
C LEU A 173 4.55 2.03 22.48
N GLY A 174 4.05 1.81 23.71
CA GLY A 174 4.67 2.29 24.94
C GLY A 174 4.70 3.82 25.04
N ILE A 175 3.71 4.52 24.47
CA ILE A 175 3.59 5.99 24.48
C ILE A 175 2.24 6.43 25.04
N THR A 176 2.02 7.74 25.20
CA THR A 176 0.73 8.24 25.68
C THR A 176 -0.32 8.30 24.57
N ARG A 177 -1.60 8.18 24.94
CA ARG A 177 -2.73 8.41 24.02
C ARG A 177 -2.68 9.79 23.34
N GLN A 178 -2.20 10.81 24.05
CA GLN A 178 -2.02 12.15 23.49
C GLN A 178 -0.93 12.18 22.42
N ALA A 179 0.18 11.46 22.63
CA ALA A 179 1.25 11.34 21.63
C ALA A 179 0.75 10.64 20.36
N VAL A 180 -0.04 9.56 20.50
CA VAL A 180 -0.70 8.90 19.35
C VAL A 180 -1.60 9.89 18.59
N ARG A 181 -2.47 10.61 19.31
CA ARG A 181 -3.36 11.60 18.67
C ARG A 181 -2.56 12.68 17.92
N GLN A 182 -1.51 13.22 18.52
CA GLN A 182 -0.67 14.24 17.87
C GLN A 182 0.06 13.69 16.64
N ALA A 183 0.56 12.45 16.71
CA ALA A 183 1.16 11.77 15.57
C ALA A 183 0.15 11.60 14.42
N LEU A 184 -1.07 11.11 14.71
CA LEU A 184 -2.13 10.93 13.71
C LEU A 184 -2.57 12.26 13.08
N MET A 185 -2.76 13.31 13.88
CA MET A 185 -3.09 14.65 13.37
C MET A 185 -1.98 15.19 12.47
N GLY A 186 -0.73 15.11 12.91
CA GLY A 186 0.42 15.57 12.12
C GLY A 186 0.67 14.73 10.86
N ALA A 187 0.19 13.48 10.83
CA ALA A 187 0.24 12.60 9.67
C ALA A 187 -0.88 12.88 8.65
N GLY A 188 -1.87 13.71 8.98
CA GLY A 188 -3.06 13.92 8.15
C GLY A 188 -4.02 12.73 8.15
N TYR A 189 -3.92 11.83 9.13
CA TYR A 189 -4.72 10.60 9.19
C TYR A 189 -6.24 10.82 9.10
N PRO A 190 -6.87 11.80 9.81
CA PRO A 190 -8.31 11.99 9.71
C PRO A 190 -8.80 12.22 8.27
N ALA A 191 -8.14 13.10 7.53
CA ALA A 191 -8.48 13.39 6.14
C ALA A 191 -8.21 12.19 5.21
N LEU A 192 -7.12 11.45 5.45
CA LEU A 192 -6.84 10.22 4.70
C LEU A 192 -7.92 9.16 4.97
N SER A 193 -8.33 8.98 6.22
CA SER A 193 -9.35 8.00 6.61
C SER A 193 -10.69 8.30 5.95
N GLU A 194 -11.13 9.56 5.95
CA GLU A 194 -12.35 9.99 5.25
C GLU A 194 -12.25 9.76 3.75
N ALA A 195 -11.14 10.15 3.12
CA ALA A 195 -10.94 9.96 1.68
C ALA A 195 -10.92 8.46 1.27
N LEU A 196 -10.35 7.60 2.12
CA LEU A 196 -10.37 6.15 1.89
C LEU A 196 -11.79 5.61 1.94
N LEU A 197 -12.61 6.03 2.92
CA LEU A 197 -14.01 5.61 3.02
C LEU A 197 -14.82 6.02 1.77
N GLU A 198 -14.63 7.23 1.27
CA GLU A 198 -15.29 7.71 0.05
C GLU A 198 -14.88 6.90 -1.18
N VAL A 199 -13.57 6.65 -1.35
CA VAL A 199 -13.06 5.86 -2.47
C VAL A 199 -13.52 4.41 -2.41
N GLU A 200 -13.57 3.81 -1.23
CA GLU A 200 -13.99 2.42 -1.02
C GLU A 200 -15.51 2.25 -1.12
N GLY A 201 -16.29 3.29 -0.79
CA GLY A 201 -17.75 3.31 -0.93
C GLY A 201 -18.25 3.63 -2.34
N ALA A 202 -17.42 4.25 -3.19
CA ALA A 202 -17.78 4.57 -4.57
C ALA A 202 -17.80 3.30 -5.46
N PRO A 203 -18.79 3.15 -6.38
CA PRO A 203 -18.77 2.08 -7.37
C PRO A 203 -17.50 2.14 -8.22
N GLN A 204 -16.73 1.05 -8.26
CA GLN A 204 -15.49 1.02 -9.03
C GLN A 204 -15.81 1.13 -10.54
N PRO A 205 -15.16 2.03 -11.30
CA PRO A 205 -15.40 2.15 -12.74
C PRO A 205 -15.03 0.81 -13.41
N GLN A 206 -16.03 0.13 -13.97
CA GLN A 206 -15.81 -1.08 -14.75
C GLN A 206 -15.08 -0.69 -16.03
N ARG A 207 -13.80 -1.09 -16.15
CA ARG A 207 -13.09 -1.03 -17.43
C ARG A 207 -13.72 -2.03 -18.38
N ILE A 208 -14.62 -1.56 -19.24
CA ILE A 208 -15.02 -2.30 -20.45
C ILE A 208 -13.75 -2.41 -21.30
N GLY A 209 -13.28 -3.62 -21.53
CA GLY A 209 -12.05 -3.89 -22.25
C GLY A 209 -12.03 -3.12 -23.58
N ALA A 210 -10.99 -2.34 -23.79
CA ALA A 210 -10.72 -1.76 -25.10
C ALA A 210 -10.43 -2.91 -26.06
N VAL A 211 -11.43 -3.26 -26.86
CA VAL A 211 -11.26 -4.05 -28.07
C VAL A 211 -10.78 -3.09 -29.15
N ALA A 212 -9.51 -3.19 -29.52
CA ALA A 212 -8.97 -2.87 -30.83
C ALA A 212 -7.62 -3.57 -31.01
#